data_AF-A0A9D6WKD9-F1
#
_entry.id   AF-A0A9D6WKD9-F1
#
_cell.length_a   1.000
_cell.length_b   1.000
_cell.length_c   1.000
_cell.angle_alpha   90.00
_cell.angle_beta   90.00
_cell.angle_gamma   90.00
#
_symmetry.space_group_name_H-M   'P 1'
#
loop_
_entity.id
_entity.type
_entity.pdbx_description
1 polymer ?
#
loop_
_entity_poly.entity_id
_entity_poly.type
_entity_poly.pdbx_seq_one_letter_code
_entity_poly.pdbx_strand_id
1 'polypeptide(L)'
;MSEPNANADPRVRIAFLLGWSVSELHGRLRKGVRPMPRQSARATESAPRLDVADGEIEKFTDAFVFTAQRVARFFHALEFETPAHALPLSQEIFALPENARAWLAGARKFYTPRELRDLLNAWTMHVWAQLDAASPASAQAFTAGMSLADTYWYLRLPARRPARAPSGESWQRLLSKFRLDVERTRLASLEKHLPAYVAPVIRNQLRAWSIGTDLVYRDGKLMRDPTTKNAATLTPEDETHLQNALEKQTSEWSNLLFEWRTATSYLRDADRRWIVIGRRVGLFGVLLITTFALALFAVWIAIFLSVSVLPGLFTFLNQKQPGLGDWLGIVNFLWTLLIAAPAPLILRAIFQATRTLQQWLDDQLMIYFINRRTAVTWNRYLKEQ
;
A
#
# COMPACT_ATOMS: atom_id res chain seq x y z
N MET A 1 -8.96 -6.87 15.52
CA MET A 1 -8.45 -8.08 14.86
C MET A 1 -9.20 -8.20 13.55
N SER A 2 -8.58 -7.77 12.46
CA SER A 2 -9.07 -8.04 11.12
C SER A 2 -8.88 -9.54 10.86
N GLU A 3 -9.96 -10.26 10.56
CA GLU A 3 -9.87 -11.65 10.13
C GLU A 3 -8.95 -11.75 8.90
N PRO A 4 -8.09 -12.77 8.80
CA PRO A 4 -7.36 -13.02 7.57
C PRO A 4 -8.37 -13.19 6.43
N ASN A 5 -8.21 -12.41 5.35
CA ASN A 5 -9.06 -12.51 4.17
C ASN A 5 -9.07 -13.97 3.67
N ALA A 6 -10.17 -14.69 3.89
CA ALA A 6 -10.30 -16.11 3.54
C ALA A 6 -10.09 -16.43 2.04
N ASN A 7 -10.03 -15.39 1.20
CA ASN A 7 -9.82 -15.47 -0.25
C ASN A 7 -8.43 -14.99 -0.71
N ALA A 8 -7.52 -14.66 0.19
CA ALA A 8 -6.17 -14.22 -0.17
C ALA A 8 -5.27 -15.42 -0.48
N ASP A 9 -4.96 -15.62 -1.77
CA ASP A 9 -3.93 -16.60 -2.17
C ASP A 9 -2.56 -16.18 -1.58
N PRO A 10 -1.96 -16.99 -0.68
CA PRO A 10 -0.68 -16.67 -0.06
C PRO A 10 0.46 -16.65 -1.07
N ARG A 11 0.35 -17.38 -2.20
CA ARG A 11 1.39 -17.42 -3.25
C ARG A 11 1.57 -16.07 -3.91
N VAL A 12 0.47 -15.33 -4.13
CA VAL A 12 0.51 -13.97 -4.70
C VAL A 12 1.33 -13.03 -3.81
N ARG A 13 1.13 -13.11 -2.49
CA ARG A 13 1.89 -12.32 -1.52
C ARG A 13 3.38 -12.72 -1.52
N ILE A 14 3.68 -14.02 -1.48
CA ILE A 14 5.06 -14.51 -1.48
C ILE A 14 5.77 -14.10 -2.77
N ALA A 15 5.10 -14.20 -3.93
CA ALA A 15 5.63 -13.76 -5.21
C ALA A 15 5.95 -12.26 -5.21
N PHE A 16 5.07 -11.41 -4.66
CA PHE A 16 5.34 -9.99 -4.48
C PHE A 16 6.59 -9.73 -3.63
N LEU A 17 6.70 -10.38 -2.46
CA LEU A 17 7.82 -10.22 -1.54
C LEU A 17 9.13 -10.76 -2.12
N LEU A 18 9.06 -11.82 -2.93
CA LEU A 18 10.21 -12.35 -3.67
C LEU A 18 10.71 -11.31 -4.68
N GLY A 19 9.82 -10.75 -5.50
CA GLY A 19 10.16 -9.72 -6.48
C GLY A 19 10.86 -8.52 -5.84
N TRP A 20 10.31 -8.03 -4.72
CA TRP A 20 10.95 -6.96 -3.94
C TRP A 20 12.36 -7.35 -3.47
N SER A 21 12.51 -8.55 -2.90
CA SER A 21 13.77 -9.01 -2.31
C SER A 21 14.87 -9.17 -3.35
N VAL A 22 14.52 -9.53 -4.59
CA VAL A 22 15.47 -9.66 -5.71
C VAL A 22 16.05 -8.29 -6.10
N SER A 23 15.19 -7.29 -6.30
CA SER A 23 15.62 -5.92 -6.57
C SER A 23 16.46 -5.34 -5.45
N GLU A 24 16.06 -5.60 -4.20
CA GLU A 24 16.83 -5.18 -3.02
C GLU A 24 18.22 -5.84 -2.97
N LEU A 25 18.32 -7.14 -3.26
CA LEU A 25 19.59 -7.88 -3.27
C LEU A 25 20.56 -7.28 -4.28
N HIS A 26 20.09 -7.09 -5.52
CA HIS A 26 20.90 -6.49 -6.58
C HIS A 26 21.29 -5.04 -6.25
N GLY A 27 20.32 -4.26 -5.76
CA GLY A 27 20.49 -2.87 -5.38
C GLY A 27 21.53 -2.68 -4.30
N ARG A 28 21.52 -3.50 -3.25
CA ARG A 28 22.51 -3.46 -2.15
C ARG A 28 23.92 -3.70 -2.68
N LEU A 29 24.13 -4.73 -3.50
CA LEU A 29 25.44 -4.99 -4.10
C LEU A 29 25.91 -3.81 -4.97
N ARG A 30 25.03 -3.24 -5.79
CA ARG A 30 25.32 -2.06 -6.63
C ARG A 30 25.65 -0.81 -5.82
N LYS A 31 25.02 -0.62 -4.65
CA LYS A 31 25.34 0.46 -3.70
C LYS A 31 26.62 0.22 -2.92
N GLY A 32 27.31 -0.90 -3.17
CA GLY A 32 28.70 -1.10 -2.79
C GLY A 32 28.86 -1.70 -1.42
N VAL A 33 28.07 -2.75 -1.11
CA VAL A 33 28.45 -3.71 -0.06
C VAL A 33 29.90 -4.13 -0.32
N ARG A 34 30.74 -4.07 0.70
CA ARG A 34 32.16 -4.46 0.64
C ARG A 34 32.47 -5.38 1.81
N PRO A 35 33.42 -6.33 1.64
CA PRO A 35 33.97 -7.05 2.78
C PRO A 35 34.56 -6.01 3.73
N MET A 36 34.12 -6.01 4.99
CA MET A 36 34.77 -5.17 6.00
C MET A 36 36.14 -5.80 6.34
N PRO A 37 37.21 -5.00 6.48
CA PRO A 37 38.41 -5.49 7.13
C PRO A 37 38.01 -5.98 8.52
N ARG A 38 38.50 -7.16 8.94
CA ARG A 38 38.27 -7.74 10.27
C ARG A 38 38.42 -6.65 11.33
N GLN A 39 37.30 -6.13 11.84
CA GLN A 39 37.35 -5.28 13.02
C GLN A 39 37.82 -6.19 14.16
N SER A 40 38.90 -5.77 14.84
CA SER A 40 39.28 -6.37 16.10
C SER A 40 38.05 -6.31 17.01
N ALA A 41 37.64 -7.46 17.52
CA ALA A 41 36.54 -7.57 18.47
C ALA A 41 36.95 -6.80 19.73
N ARG A 42 36.67 -5.50 19.78
CA ARG A 42 36.56 -4.78 21.05
C ARG A 42 35.28 -5.30 21.67
N ALA A 43 35.43 -6.23 22.61
CA ALA A 43 34.32 -6.68 23.43
C ALA A 43 33.75 -5.45 24.15
N THR A 44 32.61 -4.97 23.70
CA THR A 44 31.75 -4.14 24.54
C THR A 44 31.27 -5.05 25.66
N GLU A 45 31.48 -4.63 26.92
CA GLU A 45 31.08 -5.40 28.12
C GLU A 45 29.56 -5.65 28.20
N SER A 46 28.77 -5.00 27.34
CA SER A 46 27.37 -5.31 27.10
C SER A 46 27.17 -6.06 25.79
N ALA A 47 26.44 -7.18 25.85
CA ALA A 47 25.89 -7.81 24.66
C ALA A 47 24.83 -6.87 24.05
N PRO A 48 24.91 -6.54 22.75
CA PRO A 48 23.86 -5.76 22.09
C PRO A 48 22.53 -6.51 22.14
N ARG A 49 21.42 -5.78 22.01
CA ARG A 49 20.10 -6.40 21.86
C ARG A 49 20.08 -7.23 20.56
N LEU A 50 19.16 -8.18 20.48
CA LEU A 50 18.96 -8.94 19.26
C LEU A 50 18.40 -8.02 18.18
N ASP A 51 19.02 -7.96 17.00
CA ASP A 51 18.55 -7.19 15.83
C ASP A 51 17.07 -7.46 15.50
N VAL A 52 16.64 -8.71 15.69
CA VAL A 52 15.23 -9.13 15.50
C VAL A 52 14.28 -8.40 16.46
N ALA A 53 14.73 -8.09 17.68
CA ALA A 53 13.93 -7.39 18.69
C ALA A 53 13.85 -5.88 18.41
N ASP A 54 14.88 -5.29 17.81
CA ASP A 54 14.88 -3.88 17.42
C ASP A 54 14.20 -3.66 16.05
N GLY A 55 14.00 -4.74 15.28
CA GLY A 55 13.36 -4.72 13.96
C GLY A 55 14.20 -4.02 12.90
N GLU A 56 15.49 -3.85 13.17
CA GLU A 56 16.46 -3.20 12.29
C GLU A 56 17.68 -4.12 12.14
N ILE A 57 18.19 -4.23 10.92
CA ILE A 57 19.46 -4.91 10.68
C ILE A 57 20.53 -3.83 10.67
N GLU A 58 21.29 -3.71 11.77
CA GLU A 58 22.17 -2.57 12.02
C GLU A 58 23.26 -2.40 10.95
N LYS A 59 23.77 -3.50 10.40
CA LYS A 59 24.91 -3.47 9.46
C LYS A 59 24.46 -3.71 8.02
N PHE A 60 24.91 -2.84 7.13
CA PHE A 60 24.66 -2.91 5.69
C PHE A 60 25.09 -4.25 5.06
N THR A 61 26.15 -4.89 5.60
CA THR A 61 26.64 -6.23 5.21
C THR A 61 25.68 -7.34 5.63
N ASP A 62 25.13 -7.26 6.84
CA ASP A 62 24.22 -8.27 7.38
C ASP A 62 22.87 -8.18 6.68
N ALA A 63 22.43 -6.96 6.35
CA ALA A 63 21.24 -6.71 5.55
C ALA A 63 21.34 -7.30 4.13
N PHE A 64 22.55 -7.33 3.55
CA PHE A 64 22.79 -7.98 2.25
C PHE A 64 22.62 -9.50 2.34
N VAL A 65 23.26 -10.15 3.32
CA VAL A 65 23.13 -11.60 3.56
C VAL A 65 21.69 -11.97 3.88
N PHE A 66 21.03 -11.18 4.73
CA PHE A 66 19.63 -11.38 5.08
C PHE A 66 18.70 -11.28 3.86
N THR A 67 18.97 -10.35 2.95
CA THR A 67 18.21 -10.25 1.69
C THR A 67 18.44 -11.47 0.79
N ALA A 68 19.67 -11.97 0.70
CA ALA A 68 19.96 -13.21 -0.03
C ALA A 68 19.19 -14.41 0.56
N GLN A 69 19.14 -14.51 1.91
CA GLN A 69 18.36 -15.53 2.60
C GLN A 69 16.87 -15.41 2.29
N ARG A 70 16.31 -14.18 2.30
CA ARG A 70 14.92 -13.93 1.96
C ARG A 70 14.58 -14.40 0.54
N VAL A 71 15.42 -14.09 -0.45
CA VAL A 71 15.23 -14.56 -1.83
C VAL A 71 15.13 -16.09 -1.87
N ALA A 72 16.11 -16.79 -1.30
CA ALA A 72 16.12 -18.25 -1.26
C ALA A 72 14.90 -18.84 -0.52
N ARG A 73 14.51 -18.23 0.61
CA ARG A 73 13.38 -18.69 1.43
C ARG A 73 12.03 -18.45 0.76
N PHE A 74 11.79 -17.28 0.16
CA PHE A 74 10.54 -17.03 -0.56
C PHE A 74 10.43 -17.90 -1.81
N PHE A 75 11.52 -18.12 -2.53
CA PHE A 75 11.50 -19.03 -3.67
C PHE A 75 11.17 -20.46 -3.24
N HIS A 76 11.78 -20.95 -2.15
CA HIS A 76 11.44 -22.25 -1.58
C HIS A 76 9.97 -22.35 -1.17
N ALA A 77 9.41 -21.28 -0.56
CA ALA A 77 8.02 -21.23 -0.12
C ALA A 77 6.99 -21.20 -1.28
N LEU A 78 7.42 -20.94 -2.51
CA LEU A 78 6.57 -21.09 -3.70
C LEU A 78 6.43 -22.55 -4.14
N GLU A 79 7.25 -23.45 -3.59
CA GLU A 79 7.18 -24.91 -3.80
C GLU A 79 7.35 -25.37 -5.25
N PHE A 80 7.91 -24.54 -6.13
CA PHE A 80 8.24 -24.95 -7.50
C PHE A 80 9.39 -25.95 -7.55
N GLU A 81 10.40 -25.75 -6.70
CA GLU A 81 11.63 -26.56 -6.67
C GLU A 81 12.10 -26.78 -5.23
N THR A 82 12.67 -27.96 -4.97
CA THR A 82 13.35 -28.26 -3.70
C THR A 82 14.85 -28.12 -3.89
N PRO A 83 15.63 -27.72 -2.86
CA PRO A 83 17.09 -27.57 -2.99
C PRO A 83 17.80 -28.83 -3.52
N ALA A 84 17.27 -30.02 -3.22
CA ALA A 84 17.82 -31.30 -3.67
C ALA A 84 17.58 -31.60 -5.17
N HIS A 85 16.53 -31.03 -5.77
CA HIS A 85 16.13 -31.28 -7.15
C HIS A 85 16.00 -29.98 -7.97
N ALA A 86 16.67 -28.92 -7.52
CA ALA A 86 16.64 -27.62 -8.14
C ALA A 86 17.41 -27.62 -9.46
N LEU A 87 16.94 -26.86 -10.45
CA LEU A 87 17.69 -26.60 -11.67
C LEU A 87 19.02 -25.89 -11.35
N PRO A 88 20.04 -25.97 -12.21
CA PRO A 88 21.34 -25.35 -11.93
C PRO A 88 21.27 -23.87 -11.53
N LEU A 89 20.43 -23.07 -12.21
CA LEU A 89 20.21 -21.66 -11.86
C LEU A 89 19.62 -21.50 -10.45
N SER A 90 18.62 -22.32 -10.10
CA SER A 90 18.00 -22.29 -8.78
C SER A 90 18.95 -22.76 -7.67
N GLN A 91 19.84 -23.72 -7.95
CA GLN A 91 20.90 -24.13 -7.02
C GLN A 91 21.84 -22.97 -6.69
N GLU A 92 22.21 -22.16 -7.67
CA GLU A 92 22.99 -20.94 -7.43
C GLU A 92 22.26 -19.98 -6.50
N ILE A 93 20.95 -19.79 -6.68
CA ILE A 93 20.13 -18.93 -5.81
C ILE A 93 20.05 -19.47 -4.38
N PHE A 94 19.86 -20.78 -4.20
CA PHE A 94 19.89 -21.39 -2.86
C PHE A 94 21.26 -21.26 -2.18
N ALA A 95 22.35 -21.23 -2.94
CA ALA A 95 23.71 -21.06 -2.43
C ALA A 95 24.10 -19.58 -2.18
N LEU A 96 23.34 -18.60 -2.68
CA LEU A 96 23.65 -17.16 -2.53
C LEU A 96 23.91 -16.72 -1.09
N PRO A 97 23.11 -17.12 -0.07
CA PRO A 97 23.35 -16.72 1.31
C PRO A 97 24.74 -17.12 1.82
N GLU A 98 25.14 -18.37 1.59
CA GLU A 98 26.44 -18.88 2.04
C GLU A 98 27.58 -18.26 1.24
N ASN A 99 27.41 -18.11 -0.08
CA ASN A 99 28.39 -17.43 -0.94
C ASN A 99 28.60 -15.97 -0.52
N ALA A 100 27.54 -15.26 -0.14
CA ALA A 100 27.60 -13.89 0.34
C ALA A 100 28.34 -13.80 1.70
N ARG A 101 28.05 -14.71 2.65
CA ARG A 101 28.78 -14.76 3.92
C ARG A 101 30.25 -15.08 3.73
N ALA A 102 30.57 -16.10 2.93
CA ALA A 102 31.94 -16.50 2.64
C ALA A 102 32.74 -15.35 2.01
N TRP A 103 32.11 -14.58 1.12
CA TRP A 103 32.73 -13.40 0.53
C TRP A 103 32.95 -12.26 1.51
N LEU A 104 31.95 -11.94 2.34
CA LEU A 104 32.08 -10.90 3.36
C LEU A 104 33.15 -11.26 4.40
N ALA A 105 33.35 -12.56 4.66
CA ALA A 105 34.42 -13.09 5.50
C ALA A 105 35.80 -13.12 4.80
N GLY A 106 35.87 -12.77 3.51
CA GLY A 106 37.10 -12.80 2.72
C GLY A 106 37.54 -14.19 2.25
N ALA A 107 36.70 -15.21 2.41
CA ALA A 107 37.02 -16.60 2.07
C ALA A 107 36.83 -16.93 0.59
N ARG A 108 36.03 -16.15 -0.15
CA ARG A 108 35.74 -16.40 -1.57
C ARG A 108 35.48 -15.11 -2.34
N LYS A 109 35.78 -15.10 -3.65
CA LYS A 109 35.27 -14.07 -4.57
C LYS A 109 33.76 -14.21 -4.75
N PHE A 110 33.05 -13.09 -4.79
CA PHE A 110 31.62 -13.03 -5.11
C PHE A 110 31.40 -12.39 -6.48
N TYR A 111 30.16 -12.51 -6.96
CA TYR A 111 29.70 -11.88 -8.19
C TYR A 111 29.95 -10.37 -8.18
N THR A 112 30.35 -9.84 -9.33
CA THR A 112 30.27 -8.40 -9.59
C THR A 112 28.80 -7.96 -9.71
N PRO A 113 28.46 -6.66 -9.58
CA PRO A 113 27.10 -6.19 -9.78
C PRO A 113 26.49 -6.54 -11.15
N ARG A 114 27.33 -6.73 -12.18
CA ARG A 114 26.90 -7.18 -13.51
C ARG A 114 26.65 -8.67 -13.54
N GLU A 115 27.60 -9.48 -13.05
CA GLU A 115 27.45 -10.94 -12.99
C GLU A 115 26.22 -11.34 -12.17
N LEU A 116 25.98 -10.69 -11.02
CA LEU A 116 24.78 -10.94 -10.23
C LEU A 116 23.51 -10.52 -10.98
N ARG A 117 23.55 -9.42 -11.73
CA ARG A 117 22.40 -9.01 -12.56
C ARG A 117 22.07 -10.07 -13.60
N ASP A 118 23.08 -10.57 -14.30
CA ASP A 118 22.90 -11.50 -15.40
C ASP A 118 22.36 -12.85 -14.88
N LEU A 119 22.90 -13.34 -13.75
CA LEU A 119 22.36 -14.49 -13.02
C LEU A 119 20.90 -14.27 -12.61
N LEU A 120 20.63 -13.18 -11.88
CA LEU A 120 19.28 -12.88 -11.41
C LEU A 120 18.31 -12.72 -12.57
N ASN A 121 18.68 -12.04 -13.66
CA ASN A 121 17.81 -11.85 -14.81
C ASN A 121 17.45 -13.16 -15.52
N ALA A 122 18.42 -14.07 -15.69
CA ALA A 122 18.13 -15.40 -16.24
C ALA A 122 17.18 -16.20 -15.34
N TRP A 123 17.45 -16.19 -14.03
CA TRP A 123 16.64 -16.90 -13.05
C TRP A 123 15.24 -16.28 -12.86
N THR A 124 15.10 -14.96 -12.80
CA THR A 124 13.80 -14.29 -12.62
C THR A 124 12.88 -14.50 -13.81
N MET A 125 13.41 -14.61 -15.03
CA MET A 125 12.62 -14.96 -16.21
C MET A 125 12.05 -16.38 -16.11
N HIS A 126 12.85 -17.33 -15.62
CA HIS A 126 12.40 -18.70 -15.36
C HIS A 126 11.32 -18.74 -14.27
N VAL A 127 11.54 -18.06 -13.14
CA VAL A 127 10.56 -17.96 -12.05
C VAL A 127 9.27 -17.27 -12.52
N TRP A 128 9.39 -16.20 -13.32
CA TRP A 128 8.23 -15.50 -13.86
C TRP A 128 7.38 -16.43 -14.74
N ALA A 129 8.00 -17.25 -15.59
CA ALA A 129 7.29 -18.22 -16.43
C ALA A 129 6.59 -19.30 -15.59
N GLN A 130 7.24 -19.81 -14.53
CA GLN A 130 6.61 -20.76 -13.60
C GLN A 130 5.43 -20.14 -12.86
N LEU A 131 5.58 -18.89 -12.38
CA LEU A 131 4.51 -18.14 -11.73
C LEU A 131 3.34 -17.89 -12.68
N ASP A 132 3.59 -17.50 -13.92
CA ASP A 132 2.54 -17.17 -14.89
C ASP A 132 1.75 -18.41 -15.30
N ALA A 133 2.45 -19.54 -15.50
CA ALA A 133 1.82 -20.83 -15.74
C ALA A 133 0.93 -21.31 -14.57
N ALA A 134 1.31 -21.00 -13.34
CA ALA A 134 0.54 -21.37 -12.14
C ALA A 134 -0.61 -20.39 -11.84
N SER A 135 -0.35 -19.09 -11.95
CA SER A 135 -1.28 -18.01 -11.62
C SER A 135 -0.78 -16.67 -12.20
N PRO A 136 -1.48 -16.10 -13.20
CA PRO A 136 -1.13 -14.79 -13.75
C PRO A 136 -1.08 -13.69 -12.69
N ALA A 137 -1.90 -13.78 -11.64
CA ALA A 137 -1.88 -12.86 -10.52
C ALA A 137 -0.56 -12.91 -9.74
N SER A 138 0.05 -14.10 -9.58
CA SER A 138 1.33 -14.27 -8.89
C SER A 138 2.49 -13.73 -9.73
N ALA A 139 2.47 -13.94 -11.05
CA ALA A 139 3.46 -13.35 -11.95
C ALA A 139 3.39 -11.82 -11.98
N GLN A 140 2.19 -11.26 -12.02
CA GLN A 140 1.99 -9.81 -11.89
C GLN A 140 2.45 -9.26 -10.54
N ALA A 141 2.19 -10.00 -9.46
CA ALA A 141 2.64 -9.64 -8.12
C ALA A 141 4.16 -9.62 -8.01
N PHE A 142 4.84 -10.63 -8.56
CA PHE A 142 6.30 -10.68 -8.64
C PHE A 142 6.88 -9.48 -9.38
N THR A 143 6.35 -9.16 -10.56
CA THR A 143 6.76 -7.97 -11.32
C THR A 143 6.49 -6.66 -10.57
N ALA A 144 5.35 -6.55 -9.88
CA ALA A 144 4.99 -5.37 -9.09
C ALA A 144 5.93 -5.17 -7.90
N GLY A 145 6.28 -6.24 -7.17
CA GLY A 145 7.22 -6.17 -6.05
C GLY A 145 8.61 -5.71 -6.49
N MET A 146 9.11 -6.29 -7.59
CA MET A 146 10.40 -5.94 -8.20
C MET A 146 10.42 -4.48 -8.66
N SER A 147 9.41 -4.07 -9.44
CA SER A 147 9.32 -2.70 -9.94
C SER A 147 9.14 -1.67 -8.82
N LEU A 148 8.36 -1.97 -7.79
CA LEU A 148 8.19 -1.07 -6.65
C LEU A 148 9.52 -0.82 -5.93
N ALA A 149 10.26 -1.89 -5.60
CA ALA A 149 11.57 -1.84 -4.97
C ALA A 149 12.61 -1.08 -5.83
N ASP A 150 12.56 -1.28 -7.15
CA ASP A 150 13.44 -0.61 -8.12
C ASP A 150 13.31 0.92 -8.11
N THR A 151 12.20 1.46 -7.62
CA THR A 151 12.01 2.93 -7.47
C THR A 151 13.17 3.56 -6.71
N TYR A 152 13.74 2.85 -5.73
CA TYR A 152 14.92 3.29 -4.97
C TYR A 152 16.19 2.49 -5.31
N TRP A 153 16.10 1.17 -5.41
CA TRP A 153 17.27 0.31 -5.56
C TRP A 153 17.95 0.46 -6.92
N TYR A 154 17.19 0.86 -7.95
CA TYR A 154 17.73 1.08 -9.28
C TYR A 154 18.41 2.46 -9.45
N LEU A 155 18.32 3.32 -8.46
CA LEU A 155 18.82 4.68 -8.50
C LEU A 155 20.30 4.74 -8.08
N ARG A 156 21.18 5.32 -8.93
CA ARG A 156 22.61 5.50 -8.59
C ARG A 156 22.85 6.77 -7.79
N LEU A 157 23.76 6.68 -6.84
CA LEU A 157 24.38 7.85 -6.20
C LEU A 157 25.01 8.77 -7.28
N PRO A 158 24.86 10.10 -7.18
CA PRO A 158 25.37 11.03 -8.19
C PRO A 158 26.87 10.85 -8.41
N ALA A 159 27.64 10.65 -7.33
CA ALA A 159 29.08 10.41 -7.35
C ALA A 159 29.52 9.12 -8.08
N ARG A 160 28.59 8.20 -8.37
CA ARG A 160 28.87 6.90 -9.03
C ARG A 160 28.17 6.77 -10.39
N ARG A 161 27.62 7.86 -10.92
CA ARG A 161 26.97 7.89 -12.23
C ARG A 161 28.04 8.06 -13.31
N PRO A 162 28.15 7.15 -14.29
CA PRO A 162 29.00 7.39 -15.45
C PRO A 162 28.46 8.58 -16.25
N ALA A 163 29.34 9.33 -16.93
CA ALA A 163 28.97 10.52 -17.70
C ALA A 163 27.88 10.28 -18.77
N ARG A 164 27.72 9.02 -19.23
CA ARG A 164 26.64 8.55 -20.12
C ARG A 164 25.84 7.43 -19.45
N ALA A 165 25.19 7.73 -18.33
CA ALA A 165 24.27 6.77 -17.72
C ALA A 165 22.99 6.62 -18.57
N PRO A 166 22.41 5.41 -18.69
CA PRO A 166 21.15 5.21 -19.38
C PRO A 166 20.05 6.08 -18.76
N SER A 167 19.20 6.69 -19.59
CA SER A 167 18.03 7.48 -19.12
C SER A 167 17.06 6.67 -18.24
N GLY A 168 17.15 5.33 -18.31
CA GLY A 168 16.47 4.39 -17.44
C GLY A 168 16.79 4.54 -15.94
N GLU A 169 17.95 5.09 -15.59
CA GLU A 169 18.48 5.15 -14.23
C GLU A 169 18.37 6.56 -13.59
N SER A 170 17.68 7.50 -14.24
CA SER A 170 17.49 8.85 -13.71
C SER A 170 16.35 8.89 -12.69
N TRP A 171 16.52 9.71 -11.63
CA TRP A 171 15.47 9.95 -10.64
C TRP A 171 14.18 10.49 -11.30
N GLN A 172 14.33 11.32 -12.35
CA GLN A 172 13.20 11.87 -13.13
C GLN A 172 12.31 10.76 -13.69
N ARG A 173 12.91 9.70 -14.25
CA ARG A 173 12.15 8.58 -14.80
C ARG A 173 11.59 7.68 -13.71
N LEU A 174 12.37 7.35 -12.69
CA LEU A 174 11.96 6.47 -11.59
C LEU A 174 10.84 7.07 -10.74
N LEU A 175 10.84 8.39 -10.55
CA LEU A 175 9.83 9.15 -9.82
C LEU A 175 8.81 9.85 -10.73
N SER A 176 8.77 9.49 -12.02
CA SER A 176 7.80 10.06 -12.96
C SER A 176 6.38 9.69 -12.57
N LYS A 177 5.45 10.63 -12.76
CA LYS A 177 4.02 10.42 -12.49
C LYS A 177 3.48 9.19 -13.22
N PHE A 178 3.79 9.05 -14.51
CA PHE A 178 3.33 7.91 -15.31
C PHE A 178 3.77 6.56 -14.73
N ARG A 179 5.06 6.41 -14.41
CA ARG A 179 5.58 5.17 -13.83
C ARG A 179 4.92 4.87 -12.49
N LEU A 180 4.87 5.85 -11.59
CA LEU A 180 4.31 5.63 -10.26
C LEU A 180 2.79 5.40 -10.29
N ASP A 181 2.06 5.96 -11.26
CA ASP A 181 0.64 5.67 -11.45
C ASP A 181 0.41 4.22 -11.93
N VAL A 182 1.30 3.67 -12.77
CA VAL A 182 1.30 2.25 -13.13
C VAL A 182 1.52 1.39 -11.89
N GLU A 183 2.52 1.70 -11.05
CA GLU A 183 2.77 0.96 -9.81
C GLU A 183 1.61 1.08 -8.81
N ARG A 184 0.96 2.24 -8.72
CA ARG A 184 -0.23 2.43 -7.88
C ARG A 184 -1.40 1.56 -8.34
N THR A 185 -1.53 1.35 -9.64
CA THR A 185 -2.58 0.50 -10.24
C THR A 185 -2.27 -0.98 -9.98
N ARG A 186 -1.01 -1.40 -10.14
CA ARG A 186 -0.55 -2.75 -9.80
C ARG A 186 -0.74 -3.06 -8.31
N LEU A 187 -0.44 -2.12 -7.41
CA LEU A 187 -0.69 -2.31 -5.99
C LEU A 187 -2.19 -2.39 -5.65
N ALA A 188 -3.04 -1.68 -6.40
CA ALA A 188 -4.49 -1.73 -6.19
C ALA A 188 -5.06 -3.12 -6.49
N SER A 189 -4.58 -3.78 -7.55
CA SER A 189 -5.03 -5.14 -7.89
C SER A 189 -4.56 -6.19 -6.88
N LEU A 190 -3.49 -5.89 -6.13
CA LEU A 190 -2.90 -6.78 -5.11
C LEU A 190 -3.40 -6.50 -3.70
N GLU A 191 -4.26 -5.49 -3.51
CA GLU A 191 -4.69 -5.00 -2.19
C GLU A 191 -5.25 -6.12 -1.29
N LYS A 192 -6.02 -7.05 -1.88
CA LYS A 192 -6.60 -8.19 -1.15
C LYS A 192 -5.58 -9.23 -0.64
N HIS A 193 -4.37 -9.24 -1.21
CA HIS A 193 -3.30 -10.20 -0.90
C HIS A 193 -2.20 -9.61 0.00
N LEU A 194 -2.15 -8.29 0.14
CA LEU A 194 -1.19 -7.60 0.99
C LEU A 194 -1.76 -7.40 2.40
N PRO A 195 -0.91 -7.16 3.42
CA PRO A 195 -1.39 -6.88 4.77
C PRO A 195 -2.35 -5.68 4.79
N ALA A 196 -3.30 -5.72 5.73
CA ALA A 196 -4.35 -4.70 5.83
C ALA A 196 -3.75 -3.28 5.85
N TYR A 197 -4.38 -2.37 5.10
CA TYR A 197 -3.99 -0.96 4.95
C TYR A 197 -2.67 -0.69 4.23
N VAL A 198 -1.82 -1.69 3.97
CA VAL A 198 -0.49 -1.47 3.39
C VAL A 198 -0.57 -0.98 1.95
N ALA A 199 -1.33 -1.67 1.08
CA ALA A 199 -1.48 -1.27 -0.32
C ALA A 199 -2.02 0.17 -0.47
N PRO A 200 -3.14 0.58 0.16
CA PRO A 200 -3.63 1.95 0.04
C PRO A 200 -2.67 3.00 0.63
N VAL A 201 -1.96 2.70 1.72
CA VAL A 201 -0.94 3.58 2.30
C VAL A 201 0.21 3.80 1.30
N ILE A 202 0.80 2.74 0.77
CA ILE A 202 1.90 2.85 -0.20
C ILE A 202 1.42 3.59 -1.46
N ARG A 203 0.21 3.31 -1.95
CA ARG A 203 -0.36 4.03 -3.11
C ARG A 203 -0.48 5.54 -2.90
N ASN A 204 -0.85 5.97 -1.69
CA ASN A 204 -0.90 7.39 -1.32
C ASN A 204 0.51 8.01 -1.25
N GLN A 205 1.49 7.26 -0.75
CA GLN A 205 2.88 7.69 -0.68
C GLN A 205 3.51 7.81 -2.07
N LEU A 206 3.28 6.85 -2.96
CA LEU A 206 3.74 6.91 -4.35
C LEU A 206 3.19 8.14 -5.07
N ARG A 207 1.95 8.56 -4.79
CA ARG A 207 1.39 9.81 -5.31
C ARG A 207 2.17 11.03 -4.81
N ALA A 208 2.58 11.05 -3.55
CA ALA A 208 3.40 12.14 -2.99
C ALA A 208 4.84 12.16 -3.57
N TRP A 209 5.35 10.98 -3.96
CA TRP A 209 6.66 10.78 -4.58
C TRP A 209 6.67 10.91 -6.10
N SER A 210 5.52 11.13 -6.73
CA SER A 210 5.37 11.40 -8.16
C SER A 210 5.81 12.82 -8.49
N ILE A 211 7.13 13.06 -8.50
CA ILE A 211 7.76 14.38 -8.61
C ILE A 211 8.75 14.49 -9.77
N GLY A 212 8.96 13.41 -10.53
CA GLY A 212 9.97 13.31 -11.58
C GLY A 212 9.89 14.40 -12.66
N THR A 213 8.73 15.04 -12.80
CA THR A 213 8.45 16.13 -13.76
C THR A 213 8.16 17.48 -13.09
N ASP A 214 7.98 17.50 -11.77
CA ASP A 214 7.36 18.62 -11.06
C ASP A 214 8.38 19.50 -10.33
N LEU A 215 9.67 19.17 -10.37
CA LEU A 215 10.72 19.89 -9.64
C LEU A 215 11.35 20.97 -10.52
N VAL A 216 11.41 22.21 -10.03
CA VAL A 216 12.01 23.36 -10.71
C VAL A 216 12.85 24.19 -9.74
N TYR A 217 13.89 24.86 -10.23
CA TYR A 217 14.55 25.92 -9.46
C TYR A 217 13.89 27.26 -9.80
N ARG A 218 13.44 28.02 -8.79
CA ARG A 218 13.14 29.45 -8.91
C ARG A 218 13.97 30.19 -7.88
N ASP A 219 14.64 31.26 -8.32
CA ASP A 219 15.51 32.08 -7.45
C ASP A 219 16.57 31.25 -6.69
N GLY A 220 17.11 30.21 -7.34
CA GLY A 220 18.09 29.30 -6.75
C GLY A 220 17.51 28.28 -5.75
N LYS A 221 16.21 28.29 -5.49
CA LYS A 221 15.52 27.37 -4.57
C LYS A 221 14.76 26.30 -5.33
N LEU A 222 14.91 25.04 -4.90
CA LEU A 222 14.11 23.96 -5.47
C LEU A 222 12.66 24.10 -5.02
N MET A 223 11.71 23.96 -5.92
CA MET A 223 10.29 24.02 -5.61
C MET A 223 9.51 23.00 -6.43
N ARG A 224 8.31 22.65 -5.96
CA ARG A 224 7.37 21.87 -6.74
C ARG A 224 6.49 22.79 -7.57
N ASP A 225 6.57 22.65 -8.88
CA ASP A 225 5.67 23.28 -9.84
C ASP A 225 5.07 22.22 -10.78
N PRO A 226 3.81 21.80 -10.56
CA PRO A 226 3.15 20.79 -11.38
C PRO A 226 2.79 21.29 -12.79
N THR A 227 2.95 22.59 -13.07
CA THR A 227 2.64 23.18 -14.39
C THR A 227 3.82 23.16 -15.35
N THR A 228 5.02 22.89 -14.84
CA THR A 228 6.24 22.89 -15.64
C THR A 228 6.35 21.60 -16.48
N LYS A 229 6.78 21.75 -17.74
CA LYS A 229 7.01 20.63 -18.68
C LYS A 229 8.42 20.05 -18.60
N ASN A 230 9.39 20.82 -18.07
CA ASN A 230 10.80 20.45 -18.01
C ASN A 230 11.25 20.38 -16.55
N ALA A 231 11.49 19.17 -16.04
CA ALA A 231 12.10 18.99 -14.73
C ALA A 231 13.49 19.62 -14.68
N ALA A 232 13.80 20.29 -13.58
CA ALA A 232 15.15 20.77 -13.31
C ALA A 232 16.16 19.64 -13.26
N THR A 233 17.39 19.93 -13.68
CA THR A 233 18.56 19.13 -13.32
C THR A 233 18.93 19.47 -11.88
N LEU A 234 18.74 18.52 -10.96
CA LEU A 234 19.06 18.73 -9.54
C LEU A 234 20.56 18.96 -9.34
N THR A 235 20.90 19.79 -8.36
CA THR A 235 22.26 19.86 -7.83
C THR A 235 22.63 18.50 -7.20
N PRO A 236 23.93 18.14 -7.13
CA PRO A 236 24.36 16.90 -6.49
C PRO A 236 23.92 16.77 -5.03
N GLU A 237 23.83 17.89 -4.31
CA GLU A 237 23.37 17.95 -2.93
C GLU A 237 21.87 17.66 -2.83
N ASP A 238 21.04 18.36 -3.60
CA ASP A 238 19.59 18.13 -3.66
C ASP A 238 19.26 16.69 -4.10
N GLU A 239 20.00 16.16 -5.09
CA GLU A 239 19.82 14.77 -5.52
C GLU A 239 20.18 13.80 -4.38
N THR A 240 21.24 14.06 -3.62
CA THR A 240 21.62 13.23 -2.46
C THR A 240 20.56 13.30 -1.36
N HIS A 241 20.01 14.47 -1.05
CA HIS A 241 18.91 14.62 -0.09
C HIS A 241 17.65 13.86 -0.52
N LEU A 242 17.28 13.98 -1.79
CA LEU A 242 16.14 13.25 -2.36
C LEU A 242 16.35 11.73 -2.24
N GLN A 243 17.55 11.24 -2.54
CA GLN A 243 17.91 9.82 -2.42
C GLN A 243 17.83 9.33 -0.98
N ASN A 244 18.34 10.10 -0.02
CA ASN A 244 18.30 9.76 1.41
C ASN A 244 16.86 9.73 1.94
N ALA A 245 16.01 10.66 1.49
CA ALA A 245 14.59 10.66 1.85
C ALA A 245 13.87 9.44 1.23
N LEU A 246 14.21 9.07 -0.01
CA LEU A 246 13.63 7.92 -0.70
C LEU A 246 14.10 6.59 -0.08
N GLU A 247 15.33 6.52 0.41
CA GLU A 247 15.85 5.39 1.19
C GLU A 247 15.02 5.15 2.45
N LYS A 248 14.81 6.21 3.24
CA LYS A 248 13.97 6.16 4.44
C LYS A 248 12.54 5.74 4.09
N GLN A 249 11.97 6.29 3.03
CA GLN A 249 10.63 5.90 2.57
C GLN A 249 10.57 4.41 2.19
N THR A 250 11.59 3.92 1.48
CA THR A 250 11.67 2.51 1.05
C THR A 250 11.84 1.57 2.24
N SER A 251 12.55 2.02 3.29
CA SER A 251 12.64 1.30 4.57
C SER A 251 11.26 1.18 5.23
N GLU A 252 10.49 2.27 5.31
CA GLU A 252 9.12 2.22 5.84
C GLU A 252 8.20 1.32 5.00
N TRP A 253 8.33 1.33 3.66
CA TRP A 253 7.62 0.39 2.80
C TRP A 253 8.00 -1.06 3.10
N SER A 254 9.29 -1.35 3.26
CA SER A 254 9.77 -2.68 3.64
C SER A 254 9.18 -3.12 4.97
N ASN A 255 9.20 -2.26 5.99
CA ASN A 255 8.65 -2.54 7.32
C ASN A 255 7.15 -2.90 7.26
N LEU A 256 6.37 -2.19 6.45
CA LEU A 256 4.96 -2.47 6.23
C LEU A 256 4.73 -3.76 5.43
N LEU A 257 5.49 -4.00 4.36
CA LEU A 257 5.30 -5.14 3.45
C LEU A 257 5.70 -6.48 4.10
N PHE A 258 6.82 -6.49 4.80
CA PHE A 258 7.34 -7.67 5.50
C PHE A 258 6.79 -7.83 6.92
N GLU A 259 5.92 -6.92 7.36
CA GLU A 259 5.30 -6.92 8.69
C GLU A 259 6.29 -6.91 9.86
N TRP A 260 7.51 -6.37 9.66
CA TRP A 260 8.43 -6.04 10.76
C TRP A 260 7.76 -5.11 11.78
N ARG A 261 6.88 -4.24 11.29
CA ARG A 261 5.94 -3.45 12.08
C ARG A 261 4.55 -3.58 11.48
N THR A 262 3.58 -3.98 12.30
CA THR A 262 2.17 -3.99 11.87
C THR A 262 1.73 -2.57 11.51
N ALA A 263 0.88 -2.39 10.49
CA ALA A 263 0.43 -1.06 10.09
C ALA A 263 -0.20 -0.28 11.27
N THR A 264 -0.91 -0.98 12.17
CA THR A 264 -1.53 -0.39 13.36
C THR A 264 -0.56 0.01 14.47
N SER A 265 0.67 -0.52 14.51
CA SER A 265 1.66 -0.12 15.53
C SER A 265 2.23 1.28 15.28
N TYR A 266 2.05 1.84 14.08
CA TYR A 266 2.39 3.23 13.77
C TYR A 266 1.43 4.26 14.40
N LEU A 267 0.26 3.81 14.86
CA LEU A 267 -0.77 4.67 15.44
C LEU A 267 -0.48 4.93 16.91
N ARG A 268 -0.36 6.22 17.27
CA ARG A 268 -0.28 6.65 18.67
C ARG A 268 -1.66 6.61 19.34
N ASP A 269 -1.68 6.65 20.67
CA ASP A 269 -2.95 6.72 21.43
C ASP A 269 -3.79 7.95 21.08
N ALA A 270 -3.14 9.07 20.74
CA ALA A 270 -3.82 10.25 20.22
C ALA A 270 -4.50 9.97 18.88
N ASP A 271 -3.83 9.26 17.95
CA ASP A 271 -4.38 8.92 16.64
C ASP A 271 -5.58 7.98 16.79
N ARG A 272 -5.49 6.98 17.67
CA ARG A 272 -6.59 6.06 18.01
C ARG A 272 -7.80 6.81 18.57
N ARG A 273 -7.58 7.79 19.45
CA ARG A 273 -8.67 8.67 19.95
C ARG A 273 -9.32 9.47 18.83
N TRP A 274 -8.52 10.06 17.94
CA TRP A 274 -9.05 10.81 16.79
C TRP A 274 -9.84 9.92 15.83
N ILE A 275 -9.43 8.67 15.61
CA ILE A 275 -10.19 7.70 14.80
C ILE A 275 -11.56 7.44 15.44
N VAL A 276 -11.61 7.20 16.75
CA VAL A 276 -12.88 6.99 17.47
C VAL A 276 -13.77 8.23 17.44
N ILE A 277 -13.20 9.44 17.61
CA ILE A 277 -13.94 10.71 17.52
C ILE A 277 -14.47 10.90 16.10
N GLY A 278 -13.61 10.74 15.08
CA GLY A 278 -13.98 10.86 13.67
C GLY A 278 -15.10 9.89 13.29
N ARG A 279 -15.04 8.65 13.78
CA ARG A 279 -16.12 7.65 13.62
C ARG A 279 -17.43 8.12 14.26
N ARG A 280 -17.39 8.67 15.47
CA ARG A 280 -18.59 9.19 16.17
C ARG A 280 -19.19 10.39 15.46
N VAL A 281 -18.36 11.33 15.02
CA VAL A 281 -18.79 12.52 14.26
C VAL A 281 -19.39 12.10 12.91
N GLY A 282 -18.75 11.18 12.21
CA GLY A 282 -19.28 10.63 10.95
C GLY A 282 -20.62 9.92 11.14
N LEU A 283 -20.74 9.07 12.17
CA LEU A 283 -22.00 8.42 12.54
C LEU A 283 -23.09 9.43 12.86
N PHE A 284 -22.77 10.44 13.67
CA PHE A 284 -23.71 11.51 14.02
C PHE A 284 -24.19 12.27 12.77
N GLY A 285 -23.29 12.63 11.86
CA GLY A 285 -23.64 13.29 10.60
C GLY A 285 -24.58 12.44 9.74
N VAL A 286 -24.36 11.13 9.67
CA VAL A 286 -25.22 10.21 8.92
C VAL A 286 -26.59 10.06 9.56
N LEU A 287 -26.66 9.92 10.90
CA LEU A 287 -27.92 9.90 11.62
C LEU A 287 -28.70 11.20 11.43
N LEU A 288 -28.01 12.34 11.43
CA LEU A 288 -28.63 13.65 11.22
C LEU A 288 -29.23 13.76 9.80
N ILE A 289 -28.48 13.37 8.77
CA ILE A 289 -28.99 13.33 7.37
C ILE A 289 -30.16 12.36 7.25
N THR A 290 -30.07 11.18 7.86
CA THR A 290 -31.14 10.17 7.82
C THR A 290 -32.40 10.67 8.51
N THR A 291 -32.26 11.33 9.67
CA THR A 291 -33.37 11.91 10.41
C THR A 291 -34.04 13.02 9.60
N PHE A 292 -33.25 13.87 8.95
CA PHE A 292 -33.76 14.92 8.08
C PHE A 292 -34.50 14.35 6.86
N ALA A 293 -33.96 13.30 6.23
CA ALA A 293 -34.61 12.60 5.12
C ALA A 293 -35.93 11.96 5.54
N LEU A 294 -35.98 11.31 6.71
CA LEU A 294 -37.20 10.74 7.28
C LEU A 294 -38.24 11.81 7.61
N ALA A 295 -37.82 12.95 8.17
CA ALA A 295 -38.71 14.08 8.44
C ALA A 295 -39.30 14.63 7.13
N LEU A 296 -38.47 14.86 6.11
CA LEU A 296 -38.94 15.28 4.78
C LEU A 296 -39.91 14.26 4.16
N PHE A 297 -39.61 12.98 4.27
CA PHE A 297 -40.48 11.92 3.77
C PHE A 297 -41.83 11.88 4.50
N ALA A 298 -41.83 12.05 5.82
CA ALA A 298 -43.06 12.17 6.61
C ALA A 298 -43.90 13.39 6.21
N VAL A 299 -43.26 14.54 5.94
CA VAL A 299 -43.93 15.73 5.42
C VAL A 299 -44.57 15.44 4.05
N TRP A 300 -43.85 14.78 3.15
CA TRP A 300 -44.38 14.38 1.85
C TRP A 300 -45.59 13.44 1.95
N ILE A 301 -45.54 12.46 2.85
CA ILE A 301 -46.69 11.58 3.13
C ILE A 301 -47.86 12.39 3.67
N ALA A 302 -47.62 13.31 4.61
CA ALA A 302 -48.68 14.15 5.19
C ALA A 302 -49.35 15.02 4.12
N ILE A 303 -48.58 15.60 3.20
CA ILE A 303 -49.09 16.36 2.04
C ILE A 303 -49.89 15.44 1.10
N PHE A 304 -49.38 14.25 0.79
CA PHE A 304 -50.09 13.30 -0.07
C PHE A 304 -51.43 12.87 0.53
N LEU A 305 -51.46 12.57 1.84
CA LEU A 305 -52.67 12.24 2.58
C LEU A 305 -53.65 13.42 2.61
N SER A 306 -53.18 14.65 2.81
CA SER A 306 -54.03 15.85 2.87
C SER A 306 -54.62 16.24 1.52
N VAL A 307 -53.90 16.03 0.43
CA VAL A 307 -54.35 16.40 -0.92
C VAL A 307 -55.16 15.28 -1.57
N SER A 308 -54.80 14.01 -1.38
CA SER A 308 -55.39 12.89 -2.14
C SER A 308 -56.42 12.09 -1.34
N VAL A 309 -56.12 11.79 -0.07
CA VAL A 309 -56.93 10.84 0.73
C VAL A 309 -58.02 11.57 1.51
N LEU A 310 -57.68 12.66 2.20
CA LEU A 310 -58.60 13.41 3.04
C LEU A 310 -59.81 13.99 2.28
N PRO A 311 -59.66 14.60 1.09
CA PRO A 311 -60.79 15.12 0.33
C PRO A 311 -61.74 14.02 -0.15
N GLY A 312 -61.19 12.86 -0.55
CA GLY A 312 -61.98 11.66 -0.87
C GLY A 312 -62.76 11.15 0.34
N LEU A 313 -62.15 11.19 1.53
CA LEU A 313 -62.77 10.80 2.79
C LEU A 313 -63.92 11.75 3.17
N PHE A 314 -63.72 13.07 3.03
CA PHE A 314 -64.75 14.07 3.29
C PHE A 314 -65.93 13.99 2.32
N THR A 315 -65.67 13.78 1.03
CA THR A 315 -66.74 13.59 0.03
C THR A 315 -67.52 12.30 0.28
N PHE A 316 -66.84 11.23 0.68
CA PHE A 316 -67.46 9.95 1.03
C PHE A 316 -68.28 10.01 2.32
N LEU A 317 -67.80 10.67 3.38
CA LEU A 317 -68.55 10.85 4.64
C LEU A 317 -69.81 11.71 4.46
N ASN A 318 -69.78 12.69 3.54
CA ASN A 318 -70.94 13.55 3.26
C ASN A 318 -71.98 12.86 2.36
N GLN A 319 -71.61 11.84 1.60
CA GLN A 319 -72.56 11.03 0.84
C GLN A 319 -72.99 9.82 1.70
N LYS A 320 -74.24 9.81 2.18
CA LYS A 320 -74.83 8.67 2.91
C LYS A 320 -74.94 7.42 2.02
N GLN A 321 -73.83 6.77 1.70
CA GLN A 321 -73.80 5.53 0.93
C GLN A 321 -73.37 4.33 1.77
N PRO A 322 -74.01 3.15 1.56
CA PRO A 322 -73.63 1.91 2.21
C PRO A 322 -72.39 1.31 1.50
N GLY A 323 -71.20 1.71 1.93
CA GLY A 323 -69.92 1.23 1.35
C GLY A 323 -68.69 1.40 2.25
N LEU A 324 -68.90 1.65 3.54
CA LEU A 324 -67.86 2.03 4.50
C LEU A 324 -66.76 0.97 4.68
N GLY A 325 -67.09 -0.32 4.46
CA GLY A 325 -66.14 -1.44 4.54
C GLY A 325 -65.10 -1.46 3.41
N ASP A 326 -65.52 -1.21 2.17
CA ASP A 326 -64.61 -1.23 1.01
C ASP A 326 -63.61 -0.08 1.05
N TRP A 327 -64.04 1.07 1.55
CA TRP A 327 -63.17 2.25 1.66
C TRP A 327 -62.11 2.11 2.76
N LEU A 328 -62.48 1.56 3.93
CA LEU A 328 -61.52 1.20 4.97
C LEU A 328 -60.52 0.15 4.48
N GLY A 329 -60.97 -0.80 3.65
CA GLY A 329 -60.11 -1.77 2.97
C GLY A 329 -59.06 -1.11 2.07
N ILE A 330 -59.45 -0.13 1.26
CA ILE A 330 -58.55 0.62 0.36
C ILE A 330 -57.54 1.46 1.15
N VAL A 331 -57.98 2.16 2.21
CA VAL A 331 -57.06 2.94 3.08
C VAL A 331 -56.08 2.02 3.78
N ASN A 332 -56.56 0.91 4.35
CA ASN A 332 -55.70 -0.03 5.03
C ASN A 332 -54.72 -0.69 4.05
N PHE A 333 -55.16 -1.02 2.83
CA PHE A 333 -54.29 -1.51 1.77
C PHE A 333 -53.23 -0.48 1.38
N LEU A 334 -53.61 0.77 1.16
CA LEU A 334 -52.67 1.88 0.88
C LEU A 334 -51.70 2.10 2.04
N TRP A 335 -52.15 2.02 3.30
CA TRP A 335 -51.29 2.17 4.47
C TRP A 335 -50.30 1.02 4.61
N THR A 336 -50.76 -0.20 4.35
CA THR A 336 -49.92 -1.39 4.38
C THR A 336 -48.89 -1.36 3.24
N LEU A 337 -49.30 -0.91 2.05
CA LEU A 337 -48.46 -0.84 0.85
C LEU A 337 -47.46 0.33 0.91
N LEU A 338 -47.87 1.51 1.40
CA LEU A 338 -47.05 2.73 1.42
C LEU A 338 -46.15 2.83 2.66
N ILE A 339 -46.54 2.22 3.79
CA ILE A 339 -45.80 2.36 5.06
C ILE A 339 -45.37 1.01 5.62
N ALA A 340 -46.29 0.08 5.84
CA ALA A 340 -45.96 -1.15 6.57
C ALA A 340 -44.98 -2.07 5.81
N ALA A 341 -45.11 -2.15 4.48
CA ALA A 341 -44.23 -2.95 3.62
C ALA A 341 -42.84 -2.31 3.37
N PRO A 342 -42.71 -1.01 3.02
CA PRO A 342 -41.42 -0.41 2.73
C PRO A 342 -40.63 0.02 3.97
N ALA A 343 -41.27 0.36 5.10
CA ALA A 343 -40.55 0.87 6.28
C ALA A 343 -39.50 -0.13 6.83
N PRO A 344 -39.78 -1.44 6.98
CA PRO A 344 -38.78 -2.41 7.43
C PRO A 344 -37.61 -2.57 6.45
N LEU A 345 -37.87 -2.48 5.14
CA LEU A 345 -36.84 -2.56 4.10
C LEU A 345 -35.94 -1.33 4.12
N ILE A 346 -36.51 -0.14 4.29
CA ILE A 346 -35.78 1.13 4.41
C ILE A 346 -34.93 1.12 5.69
N LEU A 347 -35.49 0.70 6.83
CA LEU A 347 -34.75 0.55 8.09
C LEU A 347 -33.57 -0.41 7.94
N ARG A 348 -33.77 -1.57 7.30
CA ARG A 348 -32.70 -2.53 7.04
C ARG A 348 -31.63 -1.96 6.10
N ALA A 349 -32.03 -1.25 5.05
CA ALA A 349 -31.10 -0.61 4.11
C ALA A 349 -30.28 0.49 4.80
N ILE A 350 -30.90 1.33 5.65
CA ILE A 350 -30.22 2.34 6.47
C ILE A 350 -29.24 1.66 7.43
N PHE A 351 -29.64 0.58 8.10
CA PHE A 351 -28.77 -0.14 9.02
C PHE A 351 -27.56 -0.77 8.32
N GLN A 352 -27.76 -1.37 7.14
CA GLN A 352 -26.66 -1.91 6.34
C GLN A 352 -25.75 -0.79 5.81
N ALA A 353 -26.32 0.31 5.30
CA ALA A 353 -25.57 1.45 4.81
C ALA A 353 -24.72 2.11 5.90
N THR A 354 -25.28 2.29 7.10
CA THR A 354 -24.55 2.84 8.25
C THR A 354 -23.40 1.94 8.68
N ARG A 355 -23.57 0.62 8.70
CA ARG A 355 -22.48 -0.33 9.01
C ARG A 355 -21.36 -0.28 7.96
N THR A 356 -21.70 -0.33 6.67
CA THR A 356 -20.72 -0.25 5.58
C THR A 356 -19.97 1.08 5.60
N LEU A 357 -20.69 2.18 5.86
CA LEU A 357 -20.10 3.51 5.94
C LEU A 357 -19.20 3.68 7.17
N GLN A 358 -19.57 3.11 8.31
CA GLN A 358 -18.72 3.08 9.50
C GLN A 358 -17.41 2.34 9.24
N GLN A 359 -17.48 1.17 8.61
CA GLN A 359 -16.30 0.39 8.26
C GLN A 359 -15.42 1.16 7.27
N TRP A 360 -16.03 1.74 6.23
CA TRP A 360 -15.32 2.58 5.27
C TRP A 360 -14.64 3.79 5.94
N LEU A 361 -15.33 4.50 6.84
CA LEU A 361 -14.77 5.64 7.58
C LEU A 361 -13.60 5.22 8.46
N ASP A 362 -13.74 4.10 9.18
CA ASP A 362 -12.68 3.55 10.02
C ASP A 362 -11.44 3.22 9.18
N ASP A 363 -11.63 2.53 8.06
CA ASP A 363 -10.56 2.18 7.14
C ASP A 363 -9.88 3.43 6.54
N GLN A 364 -10.64 4.44 6.10
CA GLN A 364 -10.07 5.68 5.57
C GLN A 364 -9.28 6.47 6.64
N LEU A 365 -9.79 6.54 7.87
CA LEU A 365 -9.09 7.22 8.96
C LEU A 365 -7.82 6.46 9.35
N MET A 366 -7.87 5.13 9.42
CA MET A 366 -6.69 4.27 9.63
C MET A 366 -5.63 4.54 8.56
N ILE A 367 -6.01 4.46 7.27
CA ILE A 367 -5.12 4.72 6.14
C ILE A 367 -4.52 6.13 6.25
N TYR A 368 -5.32 7.15 6.57
CA TYR A 368 -4.85 8.52 6.71
C TYR A 368 -3.78 8.67 7.80
N PHE A 369 -4.04 8.15 9.01
CA PHE A 369 -3.09 8.27 10.12
C PHE A 369 -1.83 7.43 9.90
N ILE A 370 -1.95 6.21 9.39
CA ILE A 370 -0.80 5.37 9.05
C ILE A 370 0.05 6.07 7.99
N ASN A 371 -0.56 6.57 6.93
CA ASN A 371 0.12 7.33 5.88
C ASN A 371 0.85 8.55 6.46
N ARG A 372 0.20 9.32 7.33
CA ARG A 372 0.81 10.49 7.98
C ARG A 372 2.04 10.13 8.82
N ARG A 373 2.06 8.95 9.44
CA ARG A 373 3.15 8.50 10.32
C ARG A 373 4.31 7.86 9.57
N THR A 374 4.03 7.25 8.42
CA THR A 374 5.01 6.49 7.62
C THR A 374 5.49 7.24 6.38
N ALA A 375 4.84 8.34 6.00
CA ALA A 375 5.28 9.15 4.87
C ALA A 375 6.54 9.97 5.23
N VAL A 376 7.61 9.71 4.52
CA VAL A 376 8.83 10.51 4.56
C VAL A 376 8.68 11.64 3.54
N THR A 377 8.63 12.87 4.05
CA THR A 377 8.53 14.08 3.25
C THR A 377 9.90 14.47 2.71
N TRP A 378 10.07 14.40 1.38
CA TRP A 378 11.26 14.89 0.69
C TRP A 378 11.35 16.43 0.68
N ASN A 379 10.23 17.12 0.90
CA ASN A 379 10.11 18.58 0.80
C ASN A 379 10.31 19.35 2.12
N ARG A 380 10.79 18.73 3.20
CA ARG A 380 11.01 19.45 4.48
C ARG A 380 11.95 20.63 4.32
N TYR A 381 13.02 20.43 3.56
CA TYR A 381 13.99 21.49 3.30
C TYR A 381 13.45 22.62 2.39
N LEU A 382 12.36 22.36 1.65
CA LEU A 382 11.69 23.40 0.85
C LEU A 382 10.86 24.38 1.69
N LYS A 383 10.54 24.01 2.94
CA LYS A 383 9.68 24.81 3.82
C LYS A 383 10.45 25.60 4.87
N GLU A 384 11.74 25.31 5.06
CA GLU A 384 12.56 25.86 6.14
C GLU A 384 13.55 26.95 5.67
N GLN A 385 13.43 27.43 4.42
CA GLN A 385 14.22 28.54 3.84
C GLN A 385 13.33 29.46 3.01
#